data_AF-A0A957PBC0-F1
#
_entry.id   AF-A0A957PBC0-F1
#
_cell.length_a   1.000
_cell.length_b   1.000
_cell.length_c   1.000
_cell.angle_alpha   90.00
_cell.angle_beta   90.00
_cell.angle_gamma   90.00
#
_symmetry.space_group_name_H-M   'P 1'
#
loop_
_entity.id
_entity.type
_entity.pdbx_description
1 polymer ?
#
loop_
_entity_poly.entity_id
_entity_poly.type
_entity_poly.pdbx_seq_one_letter_code
_entity_poly.pdbx_strand_id
1 'polypeptide(L)'
;MARKRQSRGSCMYCGKEMSKGGISRHLKSCGARKDAMADAAGGKEQALYHLQVQDAEIGAYWLHLEMNGNATLQQLDKYLRAIWLECCGHLSTFFIGGAWSGMEVAMNRQIDRVFDMTDVLDHIYDFGTSSETKIKYVGKRKGMPLTKHPIALLARNAIPHAPCQECGQPAAWLCMECIYEHERSGFLCDAHGKEHPHDDYGGVMVYVNSPRVGMCGYDGRAEPPY
;
A
#
# COMPACT_ATOMS: atom_id res chain seq x y z
N MET A 1 2.96 -25.45 9.81
CA MET A 1 2.20 -24.37 9.13
C MET A 1 2.94 -23.99 7.85
N ALA A 2 2.32 -24.14 6.68
CA ALA A 2 2.94 -23.74 5.43
C ALA A 2 3.19 -22.22 5.45
N ARG A 3 4.42 -21.80 5.16
CA ARG A 3 4.82 -20.39 5.11
C ARG A 3 3.97 -19.71 4.02
N LYS A 4 3.01 -18.86 4.39
CA LYS A 4 2.20 -18.06 3.45
C LYS A 4 3.15 -17.44 2.41
N ARG A 5 2.91 -17.68 1.12
CA ARG A 5 3.72 -17.11 0.04
C ARG A 5 3.58 -15.59 0.12
N GLN A 6 4.66 -14.90 0.48
CA GLN A 6 4.69 -13.45 0.47
C GLN A 6 4.49 -12.95 -0.96
N SER A 7 3.64 -11.94 -1.14
CA SER A 7 3.50 -11.25 -2.42
C SER A 7 4.86 -10.68 -2.86
N ARG A 8 5.10 -10.76 -4.16
CA ARG A 8 6.26 -10.16 -4.83
C ARG A 8 5.84 -8.82 -5.43
N GLY A 9 6.80 -7.95 -5.66
CA GLY A 9 6.57 -6.68 -6.32
C GLY A 9 7.75 -6.26 -7.16
N SER A 10 7.50 -5.25 -7.98
CA SER A 10 8.44 -4.77 -9.00
C SER A 10 9.09 -3.47 -8.57
N CYS A 11 10.39 -3.36 -8.83
CA CYS A 11 11.12 -2.10 -8.71
C CYS A 11 10.68 -1.14 -9.82
N MET A 12 10.31 0.11 -9.47
CA MET A 12 9.85 1.10 -10.45
C MET A 12 10.94 1.58 -11.42
N TYR A 13 12.21 1.26 -11.16
CA TYR A 13 13.35 1.71 -11.99
C TYR A 13 13.81 0.65 -12.99
N CYS A 14 13.92 -0.61 -12.55
CA CYS A 14 14.46 -1.69 -13.39
C CYS A 14 13.46 -2.81 -13.68
N GLY A 15 12.24 -2.74 -13.14
CA GLY A 15 11.19 -3.75 -13.33
C GLY A 15 11.42 -5.08 -12.62
N LYS A 16 12.56 -5.30 -11.96
CA LYS A 16 12.87 -6.59 -11.32
C LYS A 16 11.89 -6.94 -10.20
N GLU A 17 11.30 -8.13 -10.29
CA GLU A 17 10.40 -8.67 -9.28
C GLU A 17 11.12 -9.32 -8.10
N MET A 18 10.75 -8.94 -6.87
CA MET A 18 11.36 -9.46 -5.64
C MET A 18 10.33 -9.54 -4.50
N SER A 19 10.67 -10.24 -3.42
CA SER A 19 9.87 -10.16 -2.19
C SER A 19 9.99 -8.78 -1.54
N LYS A 20 9.04 -8.44 -0.66
CA LYS A 20 9.05 -7.20 0.15
C LYS A 20 10.43 -6.88 0.75
N GLY A 21 11.00 -7.81 1.51
CA GLY A 21 12.33 -7.63 2.10
C GLY A 21 13.49 -7.63 1.08
N GLY A 22 13.30 -8.30 -0.07
CA GLY A 22 14.25 -8.27 -1.19
C GLY A 22 14.34 -6.90 -1.84
N ILE A 23 13.20 -6.22 -2.04
CA ILE A 23 13.14 -4.87 -2.61
C ILE A 23 13.89 -3.86 -1.75
N SER A 24 13.72 -3.89 -0.42
CA SER A 24 14.46 -2.97 0.48
C SER A 24 15.97 -3.03 0.29
N ARG A 25 16.53 -4.22 0.06
CA ARG A 25 17.97 -4.39 -0.20
C ARG A 25 18.34 -4.00 -1.63
N HIS A 26 17.53 -4.42 -2.60
CA HIS A 26 17.76 -4.12 -4.01
C HIS A 26 17.77 -2.62 -4.32
N LEU A 27 16.85 -1.85 -3.74
CA LEU A 27 16.77 -0.42 -3.97
C LEU A 27 18.06 0.34 -3.60
N LYS A 28 18.89 -0.22 -2.69
CA LYS A 28 20.20 0.35 -2.33
C LYS A 28 21.28 0.12 -3.40
N SER A 29 21.16 -0.97 -4.17
CA SER A 29 22.14 -1.39 -5.18
C SER A 29 21.63 -1.33 -6.63
N CYS A 30 20.38 -0.92 -6.85
CA CYS A 30 19.77 -0.83 -8.17
C CYS A 30 20.51 0.17 -9.07
N GLY A 31 21.11 -0.33 -10.16
CA GLY A 31 21.84 0.49 -11.16
C GLY A 31 20.94 1.56 -11.78
N ALA A 32 19.81 1.17 -12.36
CA ALA A 32 18.86 2.11 -12.97
C ALA A 32 18.38 3.22 -12.03
N ARG A 33 18.23 2.92 -10.73
CA ARG A 33 17.90 3.95 -9.73
C ARG A 33 19.07 4.90 -9.49
N LYS A 34 20.31 4.39 -9.45
CA LYS A 34 21.51 5.22 -9.32
C LYS A 34 21.70 6.13 -10.52
N ASP A 35 21.44 5.63 -11.73
CA ASP A 35 21.48 6.42 -12.96
C ASP A 35 20.43 7.54 -12.90
N ALA A 36 19.18 7.22 -12.54
CA ALA A 36 18.14 8.23 -12.34
C ALA A 36 18.49 9.30 -11.27
N MET A 37 19.21 8.91 -10.21
CA MET A 37 19.68 9.85 -9.19
C MET A 37 20.82 10.76 -9.69
N ALA A 38 21.66 10.27 -10.60
CA ALA A 38 22.71 11.08 -11.23
C ALA A 38 22.12 12.10 -12.22
N ASP A 39 21.07 11.72 -12.96
CA ASP A 39 20.42 12.59 -13.94
C ASP A 39 19.58 13.71 -13.29
N ALA A 40 19.12 13.52 -12.05
CA ALA A 40 18.29 14.49 -11.31
C ALA A 40 19.06 15.73 -10.79
N ALA A 41 20.21 16.07 -11.38
CA ALA A 41 21.23 17.01 -10.87
C ALA A 41 20.81 18.50 -10.72
N GLY A 42 19.56 18.86 -11.02
CA GLY A 42 19.06 20.25 -10.93
C GLY A 42 18.27 20.62 -9.66
N GLY A 43 18.05 19.66 -8.75
CA GLY A 43 17.23 19.88 -7.55
C GLY A 43 17.98 20.50 -6.36
N LYS A 44 17.26 20.74 -5.26
CA LYS A 44 17.86 21.02 -3.94
C LYS A 44 18.03 19.71 -3.17
N GLU A 45 19.22 19.50 -2.60
CA GLU A 45 19.45 18.35 -1.73
C GLU A 45 18.53 18.39 -0.52
N GLN A 46 17.96 17.24 -0.19
CA GLN A 46 17.12 17.08 0.99
C GLN A 46 17.27 15.69 1.59
N ALA A 47 16.78 15.54 2.83
CA ALA A 47 16.66 14.23 3.47
C ALA A 47 15.45 13.50 2.87
N LEU A 48 15.69 12.30 2.36
CA LEU A 48 14.70 11.45 1.71
C LEU A 48 14.56 10.15 2.48
N TYR A 49 13.36 9.88 2.97
CA TYR A 49 13.00 8.77 3.83
C TYR A 49 12.43 7.63 3.00
N HIS A 50 13.02 6.45 3.14
CA HIS A 50 12.48 5.23 2.56
C HIS A 50 11.49 4.64 3.55
N LEU A 51 10.21 4.63 3.15
CA LEU A 51 9.11 4.06 3.91
C LEU A 51 8.67 2.73 3.28
N GLN A 52 8.37 1.74 4.10
CA GLN A 52 7.64 0.54 3.70
C GLN A 52 6.24 0.60 4.30
N VAL A 53 5.23 0.69 3.45
CA VAL A 53 3.81 0.68 3.84
C VAL A 53 3.24 -0.70 3.55
N GLN A 54 2.41 -1.23 4.44
CA GLN A 54 1.71 -2.49 4.22
C GLN A 54 0.35 -2.48 4.90
N ASP A 55 -0.55 -3.35 4.46
CA ASP A 55 -1.75 -3.65 5.25
C ASP A 55 -1.36 -4.24 6.61
N ALA A 56 -2.12 -3.90 7.64
CA ALA A 56 -1.86 -4.32 9.01
C ALA A 56 -2.35 -5.75 9.30
N GLU A 57 -3.40 -6.20 8.61
CA GLU A 57 -4.06 -7.48 8.89
C GLU A 57 -3.23 -8.70 8.46
N ILE A 58 -2.86 -8.79 7.18
CA ILE A 58 -2.20 -9.97 6.61
C ILE A 58 -0.83 -9.66 6.00
N GLY A 59 -0.52 -8.39 5.78
CA GLY A 59 0.73 -7.89 5.20
C GLY A 59 0.99 -8.35 3.76
N ALA A 60 -0.08 -8.66 3.03
CA ALA A 60 -0.08 -9.14 1.65
C ALA A 60 0.01 -7.98 0.64
N TYR A 61 -0.52 -6.81 0.96
CA TYR A 61 -0.41 -5.59 0.19
C TYR A 61 0.73 -4.75 0.75
N TRP A 62 1.64 -4.26 -0.10
CA TRP A 62 2.72 -3.37 0.33
C TRP A 62 3.23 -2.42 -0.75
N LEU A 63 3.71 -1.27 -0.30
CA LEU A 63 4.38 -0.23 -1.08
C LEU A 63 5.74 0.06 -0.47
N HIS A 64 6.70 0.42 -1.32
CA HIS A 64 7.88 1.15 -0.90
C HIS A 64 7.82 2.56 -1.47
N LEU A 65 7.99 3.54 -0.60
CA LEU A 65 7.91 4.96 -0.91
C LEU A 65 9.23 5.64 -0.56
N GLU A 66 9.57 6.69 -1.30
CA GLU A 66 10.57 7.68 -0.89
C GLU A 66 9.86 9.00 -0.63
N MET A 67 10.04 9.57 0.55
CA MET A 67 9.34 10.78 0.97
C MET A 67 10.33 11.85 1.42
N ASN A 68 10.06 13.11 1.07
CA ASN A 68 10.77 14.26 1.61
C ASN A 68 10.62 14.31 3.14
N GLY A 69 11.73 14.43 3.88
CA GLY A 69 11.73 14.53 5.34
C GLY A 69 10.91 15.70 5.89
N ASN A 70 10.78 16.79 5.13
CA ASN A 70 9.98 17.95 5.51
C ASN A 70 8.50 17.84 5.11
N ALA A 71 8.11 16.78 4.39
CA ALA A 71 6.71 16.56 4.02
C ALA A 71 5.90 16.10 5.24
N THR A 72 4.62 16.47 5.25
CA THR A 72 3.73 16.24 6.40
C THR A 72 3.00 14.90 6.30
N LEU A 73 2.48 14.42 7.43
CA LEU A 73 1.59 13.26 7.47
C LEU A 73 0.34 13.45 6.60
N GLN A 74 -0.17 14.68 6.47
CA GLN A 74 -1.27 15.00 5.57
C GLN A 74 -0.93 14.69 4.10
N GLN A 75 0.30 14.95 3.68
CA GLN A 75 0.75 14.63 2.32
C GLN A 75 0.89 13.11 2.12
N LEU A 76 1.31 12.39 3.16
CA LEU A 76 1.36 10.92 3.15
C LEU A 76 -0.05 10.32 3.10
N ASP A 77 -0.98 10.81 3.92
CA ASP A 77 -2.39 10.41 3.91
C ASP A 77 -3.00 10.57 2.51
N LYS A 78 -2.90 11.79 1.95
CA LYS A 78 -3.42 12.08 0.61
C LYS A 78 -2.85 11.12 -0.44
N TYR A 79 -1.56 10.81 -0.34
CA TYR A 79 -0.90 9.88 -1.25
C TYR A 79 -1.45 8.46 -1.11
N LEU A 80 -1.53 7.93 0.12
CA LEU A 80 -2.05 6.58 0.40
C LEU A 80 -3.51 6.44 -0.02
N ARG A 81 -4.32 7.45 0.26
CA ARG A 81 -5.72 7.52 -0.17
C ARG A 81 -5.83 7.44 -1.68
N ALA A 82 -5.10 8.27 -2.41
CA ALA A 82 -5.20 8.29 -3.86
C ALA A 82 -4.76 6.96 -4.52
N ILE A 83 -3.68 6.34 -4.03
CA ILE A 83 -3.12 5.14 -4.65
C ILE A 83 -3.75 3.83 -4.15
N TRP A 84 -4.47 3.84 -3.02
CA TRP A 84 -4.86 2.62 -2.31
C TRP A 84 -6.18 2.64 -1.53
N LEU A 85 -6.63 3.76 -0.96
CA LEU A 85 -7.69 3.70 0.09
C LEU A 85 -8.96 4.46 -0.24
N GLU A 86 -8.89 5.51 -1.06
CA GLU A 86 -9.99 6.46 -1.22
C GLU A 86 -11.19 5.84 -1.93
N CYS A 87 -12.35 5.85 -1.27
CA CYS A 87 -13.65 5.49 -1.85
C CYS A 87 -14.64 6.67 -1.81
N CYS A 88 -14.89 7.25 -0.63
CA CYS A 88 -16.01 8.19 -0.42
C CYS A 88 -15.70 9.40 0.50
N GLY A 89 -14.43 9.76 0.65
CA GLY A 89 -13.99 10.95 1.39
C GLY A 89 -13.89 10.77 2.91
N HIS A 90 -13.74 9.55 3.41
CA HIS A 90 -13.67 9.27 4.85
C HIS A 90 -12.46 9.92 5.54
N LEU A 91 -12.54 9.96 6.87
CA LEU A 91 -11.48 10.46 7.75
C LEU A 91 -10.37 9.42 7.92
N SER A 92 -9.20 9.91 8.31
CA SER A 92 -8.04 9.09 8.62
C SER A 92 -7.21 9.71 9.73
N THR A 93 -6.44 8.86 10.42
CA THR A 93 -5.56 9.26 11.53
C THR A 93 -4.31 8.39 11.57
N PHE A 94 -3.21 8.96 12.08
CA PHE A 94 -1.97 8.25 12.35
C PHE A 94 -1.73 8.09 13.86
N PHE A 95 -1.09 6.97 14.24
CA PHE A 95 -0.79 6.64 15.63
C PHE A 95 0.65 6.16 15.81
N ILE A 96 1.25 6.50 16.95
CA ILE A 96 2.51 5.93 17.45
C ILE A 96 2.18 4.99 18.61
N GLY A 97 2.67 3.75 18.53
CA GLY A 97 2.49 2.75 19.59
C GLY A 97 1.24 1.88 19.45
N GLY A 98 0.62 1.83 18.27
CA GLY A 98 -0.52 0.97 17.96
C GLY A 98 -1.72 1.75 17.42
N ALA A 99 -2.41 1.17 16.43
CA ALA A 99 -3.70 1.66 15.97
C ALA A 99 -4.71 1.65 17.13
N TRP A 100 -5.53 2.71 17.25
CA TRP A 100 -6.59 2.90 18.27
C TRP A 100 -6.14 3.06 19.72
N SER A 101 -4.99 2.51 20.11
CA SER A 101 -4.48 2.55 21.50
C SER A 101 -3.26 3.45 21.69
N GLY A 102 -2.59 3.82 20.60
CA GLY A 102 -1.39 4.64 20.61
C GLY A 102 -1.66 6.15 20.72
N MET A 103 -0.57 6.91 20.71
CA MET A 103 -0.60 8.37 20.64
C MET A 103 -0.99 8.81 19.24
N GLU A 104 -2.11 9.50 19.09
CA GLU A 104 -2.49 10.15 17.85
C GLU A 104 -1.45 11.23 17.45
N VAL A 105 -1.10 11.25 16.16
CA VAL A 105 -0.14 12.22 15.61
C VAL A 105 -0.85 13.20 14.68
N ALA A 106 -0.65 14.49 14.94
CA ALA A 106 -1.24 15.55 14.14
C ALA A 106 -0.79 15.48 12.66
N MET A 107 -1.75 15.65 11.75
CA MET A 107 -1.55 15.58 10.30
C MET A 107 -0.52 16.58 9.75
N ASN A 108 -0.31 17.71 10.42
CA ASN A 108 0.67 18.73 10.02
C ASN A 108 2.11 18.40 10.44
N ARG A 109 2.33 17.32 11.22
CA ARG A 109 3.66 16.91 11.66
C ARG A 109 4.48 16.43 10.47
N GLN A 110 5.74 16.86 10.41
CA GLN A 110 6.69 16.44 9.38
C GLN A 110 7.23 15.03 9.66
N ILE A 111 7.51 14.29 8.59
CA ILE A 111 7.86 12.87 8.68
C ILE A 111 9.21 12.65 9.38
N ASP A 112 10.16 13.59 9.26
CA ASP A 112 11.42 13.56 10.01
C ASP A 112 11.19 13.57 11.53
N ARG A 113 10.33 14.46 12.02
CA ARG A 113 9.99 14.59 13.44
C ARG A 113 9.18 13.42 13.97
N VAL A 114 8.44 12.72 13.12
CA VAL A 114 7.75 11.49 13.48
C VAL A 114 8.76 10.37 13.70
N PHE A 115 9.67 10.18 12.75
CA PHE A 115 10.66 9.09 12.85
C PHE A 115 11.84 9.39 13.79
N ASP A 116 11.94 10.60 14.34
CA ASP A 116 12.76 10.87 15.53
C ASP A 116 12.19 10.19 16.80
N MET A 117 10.89 9.86 16.81
CA MET A 117 10.19 9.34 18.00
C MET A 117 9.87 7.83 17.91
N THR A 118 9.81 7.26 16.71
CA THR A 118 9.43 5.86 16.46
C THR A 118 10.04 5.36 15.15
N ASP A 119 10.14 4.04 14.97
CA ASP A 119 10.44 3.42 13.67
C ASP A 119 9.18 2.95 12.92
N VAL A 120 8.04 2.93 13.60
CA VAL A 120 6.77 2.40 13.09
C VAL A 120 5.65 3.39 13.39
N LEU A 121 4.86 3.69 12.35
CA LEU A 121 3.66 4.50 12.41
C LEU A 121 2.48 3.66 11.93
N ASP A 122 1.38 3.70 12.64
CA ASP A 122 0.12 3.06 12.24
C ASP A 122 -0.81 4.10 11.63
N HIS A 123 -1.61 3.70 10.65
CA HIS A 123 -2.51 4.58 9.92
C HIS A 123 -3.85 3.87 9.70
N ILE A 124 -4.93 4.59 9.96
CA ILE A 124 -6.29 4.11 9.84
C ILE A 124 -7.01 5.04 8.87
N TYR A 125 -7.61 4.49 7.83
CA TYR A 125 -8.55 5.19 6.96
C TYR A 125 -9.93 4.57 7.10
N ASP A 126 -10.94 5.42 7.23
CA ASP A 126 -12.33 5.09 7.57
C ASP A 126 -12.45 4.45 8.97
N PHE A 127 -13.24 5.06 9.87
CA PHE A 127 -13.43 4.53 11.22
C PHE A 127 -14.64 3.59 11.34
N GLY A 128 -15.54 3.60 10.36
CA GLY A 128 -16.69 2.69 10.32
C GLY A 128 -16.33 1.34 9.72
N THR A 129 -15.60 1.35 8.60
CA THR A 129 -15.06 0.14 7.98
C THR A 129 -13.56 0.36 7.77
N SER A 130 -12.75 0.01 8.76
CA SER A 130 -11.34 0.44 8.76
C SER A 130 -10.46 -0.29 7.75
N SER A 131 -9.58 0.48 7.11
CA SER A 131 -8.39 -0.04 6.45
C SER A 131 -7.17 0.41 7.24
N GLU A 132 -6.57 -0.54 7.94
CA GLU A 132 -5.40 -0.32 8.76
C GLU A 132 -4.11 -0.62 7.99
N THR A 133 -3.15 0.29 8.07
CA THR A 133 -1.85 0.17 7.40
C THR A 133 -0.73 0.47 8.38
N LYS A 134 0.37 -0.27 8.25
CA LYS A 134 1.59 -0.09 9.04
C LYS A 134 2.71 0.44 8.18
N ILE A 135 3.31 1.54 8.63
CA ILE A 135 4.34 2.29 7.91
C ILE A 135 5.64 2.17 8.70
N LYS A 136 6.64 1.55 8.09
CA LYS A 136 7.94 1.30 8.70
C LYS A 136 9.00 2.18 8.07
N TYR A 137 9.82 2.80 8.90
CA TYR A 137 11.06 3.41 8.47
C TYR A 137 12.07 2.33 8.05
N VAL A 138 12.61 2.44 6.83
CA VAL A 138 13.60 1.49 6.28
C VAL A 138 15.00 2.10 6.25
N GLY A 139 15.08 3.41 6.08
CA GLY A 139 16.35 4.14 6.01
C GLY A 139 16.15 5.53 5.42
N LYS A 140 17.24 6.30 5.40
CA LYS A 140 17.27 7.64 4.83
C LYS A 140 18.47 7.81 3.92
N ARG A 141 18.34 8.67 2.91
CA ARG A 141 19.45 9.17 2.11
C ARG A 141 19.38 10.70 2.05
N LYS A 142 20.53 11.33 1.86
CA LYS A 142 20.60 12.73 1.42
C LYS A 142 20.80 12.72 -0.09
N GLY A 143 20.08 13.57 -0.80
CA GLY A 143 20.30 13.77 -2.23
C GLY A 143 19.11 14.43 -2.91
N MET A 144 19.14 14.41 -4.24
CA MET A 144 18.08 15.01 -5.06
C MET A 144 16.84 14.11 -5.10
N PRO A 145 15.63 14.71 -5.02
CA PRO A 145 14.40 13.97 -5.26
C PRO A 145 14.33 13.53 -6.74
N LEU A 146 13.77 12.35 -6.97
CA LEU A 146 13.57 11.78 -8.31
C LEU A 146 12.25 12.23 -8.95
N THR A 147 11.49 13.08 -8.25
CA THR A 147 10.19 13.59 -8.67
C THR A 147 9.98 14.99 -8.11
N LYS A 148 9.15 15.80 -8.77
CA LYS A 148 8.72 17.11 -8.28
C LYS A 148 7.76 17.03 -7.07
N HIS A 149 7.20 15.84 -6.83
CA HIS A 149 6.25 15.59 -5.76
C HIS A 149 6.97 15.23 -4.44
N PRO A 150 6.33 15.42 -3.27
CA PRO A 150 6.97 15.10 -1.99
C PRO A 150 7.21 13.59 -1.77
N ILE A 151 6.55 12.73 -2.53
CA ILE A 151 6.58 11.27 -2.37
C ILE A 151 6.80 10.63 -3.75
N ALA A 152 7.73 9.67 -3.85
CA ALA A 152 7.97 8.83 -5.02
C ALA A 152 7.59 7.37 -4.72
N LEU A 153 6.88 6.70 -5.64
CA LEU A 153 6.73 5.24 -5.60
C LEU A 153 8.05 4.57 -5.98
N LEU A 154 8.61 3.75 -5.09
CA LEU A 154 9.81 2.96 -5.37
C LEU A 154 9.47 1.54 -5.82
N ALA A 155 8.40 0.98 -5.27
CA ALA A 155 7.89 -0.33 -5.63
C ALA A 155 6.47 -0.56 -5.10
N ARG A 156 5.74 -1.46 -5.76
CA ARG A 156 4.44 -1.98 -5.32
C ARG A 156 4.40 -3.49 -5.57
N ASN A 157 3.75 -4.24 -4.70
CA ASN A 157 3.51 -5.67 -4.93
C ASN A 157 2.55 -5.89 -6.11
N ALA A 158 2.70 -7.00 -6.81
CA ALA A 158 1.62 -7.53 -7.63
C ALA A 158 0.44 -7.92 -6.73
N ILE A 159 -0.78 -7.88 -7.26
CA ILE A 159 -1.97 -8.33 -6.53
C ILE A 159 -1.69 -9.72 -5.91
N PRO A 160 -1.97 -9.93 -4.61
CA PRO A 160 -1.75 -11.23 -3.99
C PRO A 160 -2.47 -12.33 -4.77
N HIS A 161 -1.78 -13.45 -4.98
CA HIS A 161 -2.40 -14.57 -5.68
C HIS A 161 -3.56 -15.13 -4.84
N ALA A 162 -4.76 -15.06 -5.39
CA ALA A 162 -5.96 -15.66 -4.83
C ALA A 162 -6.55 -16.65 -5.86
N PRO A 163 -6.67 -17.95 -5.54
CA PRO A 163 -7.33 -18.91 -6.40
C PRO A 163 -8.85 -18.75 -6.29
N CYS A 164 -9.54 -18.96 -7.40
CA CYS A 164 -11.00 -19.07 -7.45
C CYS A 164 -11.45 -20.25 -6.60
N GLN A 165 -12.46 -20.03 -5.75
CA GLN A 165 -12.98 -21.04 -4.84
C GLN A 165 -13.68 -22.23 -5.52
N GLU A 166 -14.06 -22.10 -6.80
CA GLU A 166 -14.75 -23.16 -7.55
C GLU A 166 -13.77 -24.03 -8.37
N CYS A 167 -12.78 -23.42 -9.02
CA CYS A 167 -11.91 -24.12 -9.99
C CYS A 167 -10.41 -23.93 -9.79
N GLY A 168 -9.98 -23.10 -8.83
CA GLY A 168 -8.58 -22.84 -8.52
C GLY A 168 -7.83 -21.92 -9.50
N GLN A 169 -8.45 -21.48 -10.60
CA GLN A 169 -7.86 -20.49 -11.52
C GLN A 169 -7.68 -19.12 -10.84
N PRO A 170 -6.81 -18.24 -11.35
CA PRO A 170 -6.64 -16.90 -10.78
C PRO A 170 -7.96 -16.15 -10.65
N ALA A 171 -8.22 -15.57 -9.48
CA ALA A 171 -9.41 -14.79 -9.23
C ALA A 171 -9.31 -13.38 -9.84
N ALA A 172 -10.43 -12.90 -10.35
CA ALA A 172 -10.64 -11.54 -10.85
C ALA A 172 -11.72 -10.80 -10.05
N TRP A 173 -12.50 -11.54 -9.25
CA TRP A 173 -13.67 -11.03 -8.52
C TRP A 173 -13.66 -11.50 -7.07
N LEU A 174 -14.37 -10.76 -6.22
CA LEU A 174 -14.57 -10.98 -4.80
C LEU A 174 -16.05 -10.82 -4.45
N CYS A 175 -16.63 -11.82 -3.80
CA CYS A 175 -17.98 -11.75 -3.24
C CYS A 175 -17.90 -11.68 -1.71
N MET A 176 -18.45 -10.62 -1.10
CA MET A 176 -18.43 -10.45 0.35
C MET A 176 -19.48 -11.31 1.07
N GLU A 177 -20.62 -11.55 0.44
CA GLU A 177 -21.64 -12.49 0.96
C GLU A 177 -21.04 -13.90 1.13
N CYS A 178 -20.24 -14.36 0.17
CA CYS A 178 -19.48 -15.61 0.30
C CYS A 178 -18.58 -15.64 1.54
N ILE A 179 -17.97 -14.51 1.91
CA ILE A 179 -17.05 -14.41 3.04
C ILE A 179 -17.82 -14.34 4.36
N TYR A 180 -18.87 -13.52 4.42
CA TYR A 180 -19.58 -13.22 5.66
C TYR A 180 -20.68 -14.23 6.00
N GLU A 181 -21.37 -14.77 5.01
CA GLU A 181 -22.55 -15.61 5.22
C GLU A 181 -22.34 -17.08 4.88
N HIS A 182 -21.39 -17.38 3.98
CA HIS A 182 -21.15 -18.74 3.50
C HIS A 182 -19.82 -19.36 3.95
N GLU A 183 -19.02 -18.64 4.74
CA GLU A 183 -17.70 -19.09 5.22
C GLU A 183 -16.74 -19.57 4.10
N ARG A 184 -16.86 -18.97 2.91
CA ARG A 184 -16.00 -19.27 1.74
C ARG A 184 -14.98 -18.17 1.54
N SER A 185 -14.02 -18.41 0.65
CA SER A 185 -12.97 -17.41 0.37
C SER A 185 -13.49 -16.16 -0.36
N GLY A 186 -14.62 -16.26 -1.05
CA GLY A 186 -15.22 -15.20 -1.87
C GLY A 186 -14.51 -14.93 -3.20
N PHE A 187 -13.32 -15.49 -3.43
CA PHE A 187 -12.56 -15.28 -4.64
C PHE A 187 -13.11 -16.07 -5.84
N LEU A 188 -13.36 -15.38 -6.94
CA LEU A 188 -13.97 -15.94 -8.15
C LEU A 188 -13.16 -15.54 -9.40
N CYS A 189 -12.99 -16.47 -10.35
CA CYS A 189 -12.47 -16.13 -11.68
C CYS A 189 -13.57 -15.51 -12.54
N ASP A 190 -13.23 -15.01 -13.73
CA ASP A 190 -14.21 -14.35 -14.62
C ASP A 190 -15.45 -15.19 -14.95
N ALA A 191 -15.28 -16.50 -15.14
CA ALA A 191 -16.39 -17.39 -15.44
C ALA A 191 -17.36 -17.51 -14.24
N HIS A 192 -16.83 -17.79 -13.05
CA HIS A 192 -17.64 -17.97 -11.84
C HIS A 192 -18.10 -16.66 -11.21
N GLY A 193 -17.47 -15.53 -11.52
CA GLY A 193 -17.90 -14.21 -11.07
C GLY A 193 -19.12 -13.69 -11.83
N LYS A 194 -19.16 -13.87 -13.16
CA LYS A 194 -20.25 -13.37 -14.01
C LYS A 194 -21.60 -14.02 -13.73
N GLU A 195 -21.60 -15.31 -13.41
CA GLU A 195 -22.81 -16.10 -13.12
C GLU A 195 -23.07 -16.23 -11.62
N HIS A 196 -22.32 -15.51 -10.78
CA HIS A 196 -22.48 -15.62 -9.33
C HIS A 196 -23.81 -15.01 -8.88
N PRO A 197 -24.64 -15.74 -8.12
CA PRO A 197 -26.02 -15.32 -7.86
C PRO A 197 -26.17 -14.30 -6.71
N HIS A 198 -25.08 -14.01 -6.00
CA HIS A 198 -25.08 -13.13 -4.82
C HIS A 198 -25.07 -11.66 -5.21
N ASP A 199 -25.98 -10.89 -4.64
CA ASP A 199 -26.13 -9.44 -4.81
C ASP A 199 -26.07 -8.66 -3.49
N ASP A 200 -26.12 -9.34 -2.33
CA ASP A 200 -25.93 -8.68 -1.05
C ASP A 200 -24.51 -8.11 -0.92
N TYR A 201 -24.37 -7.10 -0.06
CA TYR A 201 -23.12 -6.36 0.13
C TYR A 201 -22.54 -5.72 -1.14
N GLY A 202 -23.38 -5.49 -2.17
CA GLY A 202 -22.98 -4.89 -3.45
C GLY A 202 -22.55 -5.90 -4.51
N GLY A 203 -22.87 -7.17 -4.34
CA GLY A 203 -22.62 -8.25 -5.29
C GLY A 203 -21.13 -8.56 -5.48
N VAL A 204 -20.78 -9.05 -6.68
CA VAL A 204 -19.38 -9.36 -7.04
C VAL A 204 -18.61 -8.08 -7.36
N MET A 205 -17.51 -7.85 -6.63
CA MET A 205 -16.62 -6.72 -6.82
C MET A 205 -15.33 -7.15 -7.51
N VAL A 206 -14.67 -6.23 -8.22
CA VAL A 206 -13.37 -6.51 -8.83
C VAL A 206 -12.34 -6.79 -7.74
N TYR A 207 -11.55 -7.84 -7.91
CA TYR A 207 -10.43 -8.13 -7.03
C TYR A 207 -9.25 -7.22 -7.37
N VAL A 208 -8.91 -6.32 -6.45
CA VAL A 208 -7.92 -5.25 -6.68
C VAL A 208 -6.76 -5.29 -5.69
N ASN A 209 -5.64 -4.68 -6.09
CA ASN A 209 -4.40 -4.67 -5.31
C ASN A 209 -4.41 -3.61 -4.20
N SER A 210 -5.31 -3.74 -3.23
CA SER A 210 -5.49 -2.78 -2.13
C SER A 210 -5.95 -3.45 -0.84
N PRO A 211 -5.55 -2.93 0.34
CA PRO A 211 -6.16 -3.32 1.62
C PRO A 211 -7.66 -2.98 1.74
N ARG A 212 -8.19 -2.09 0.89
CA ARG A 212 -9.60 -1.66 0.87
C ARG A 212 -10.48 -2.55 -0.02
N VAL A 213 -9.92 -3.60 -0.63
CA VAL A 213 -10.66 -4.50 -1.52
C VAL A 213 -11.87 -5.11 -0.81
N GLY A 214 -13.02 -5.13 -1.49
CA GLY A 214 -14.27 -5.64 -0.93
C GLY A 214 -15.01 -4.66 -0.02
N MET A 215 -14.57 -3.40 0.08
CA MET A 215 -15.19 -2.41 0.96
C MET A 215 -15.69 -1.19 0.16
N CYS A 216 -16.92 -0.76 0.43
CA CYS A 216 -17.50 0.48 -0.09
C CYS A 216 -17.45 0.61 -1.64
N GLY A 217 -17.56 -0.51 -2.37
CA GLY A 217 -17.48 -0.52 -3.83
C GLY A 217 -16.15 -0.03 -4.42
N TYR A 218 -15.07 -0.06 -3.63
CA TYR A 218 -13.75 0.40 -4.05
C TYR A 218 -13.24 -0.36 -5.28
N ASP A 219 -12.83 0.39 -6.31
CA ASP A 219 -12.55 -0.12 -7.67
C ASP A 219 -11.06 -0.27 -8.00
N GLY A 220 -10.16 0.02 -7.05
CA GLY A 220 -8.75 -0.33 -7.20
C GLY A 220 -7.88 0.68 -7.92
N ARG A 221 -8.10 1.99 -7.72
CA ARG A 221 -7.16 3.05 -8.12
C ARG A 221 -5.72 2.62 -7.84
N ALA A 222 -4.86 2.60 -8.86
CA ALA A 222 -3.52 2.02 -8.76
C ALA A 222 -2.37 2.99 -9.08
N GLU A 223 -2.70 4.18 -9.56
CA GLU A 223 -1.72 5.15 -10.05
C GLU A 223 -1.32 6.14 -8.94
N PRO A 224 -0.02 6.50 -8.84
CA PRO A 224 0.40 7.58 -7.97
C PRO A 224 -0.26 8.92 -8.36
N PRO A 225 -0.66 9.77 -7.39
CA PRO A 225 -1.32 11.05 -7.66
C PRO A 225 -0.31 12.16 -8.04
N TYR A 226 0.30 12.04 -9.20
CA TYR A 226 1.22 13.03 -9.76
C TYR A 226 0.58 13.87 -10.86
#